data_AF-A0A1H8DQV8-F1
#
_entry.id   AF-A0A1H8DQV8-F1
#
_cell.length_a   1.000
_cell.length_b   1.000
_cell.length_c   1.000
_cell.angle_alpha   90.00
_cell.angle_beta   90.00
_cell.angle_gamma   90.00
#
_symmetry.space_group_name_H-M   'P 1'
#
loop_
_entity.id
_entity.type
_entity.pdbx_description
1 polymer ?
#
loop_
_entity_poly.entity_id
_entity_poly.type
_entity_poly.pdbx_seq_one_letter_code
_entity_poly.pdbx_strand_id
1 'polypeptide(L)'
;MSTRETRVLEIAEIVRDAAAMNDAALDRDFDEARFRVRLVIDKLEVAGLHAAVEVALRVASLLGQPGTEPRPGYGEAMLTLASTLDDIGFDPL
;
A
#
# COMPACT_ATOMS: atom_id res chain seq x y z
N MET A 1 17.79 19.48 1.22
CA MET A 1 17.46 18.07 1.46
C MET A 1 18.21 17.24 0.46
N SER A 2 18.92 16.19 0.88
CA SER A 2 19.65 15.32 -0.05
C SER A 2 18.69 14.42 -0.82
N THR A 3 19.07 13.96 -2.01
CA THR A 3 18.27 13.00 -2.80
C THR A 3 17.94 11.72 -2.00
N ARG A 4 18.83 11.31 -1.10
CA ARG A 4 18.62 10.16 -0.20
C ARG A 4 17.54 10.45 0.84
N GLU A 5 17.57 11.61 1.49
CA GLU A 5 16.54 12.01 2.45
C GLU A 5 15.16 12.10 1.80
N THR A 6 15.07 12.68 0.60
CA THR A 6 13.82 12.72 -0.18
C THR A 6 13.26 11.33 -0.40
N ARG A 7 14.10 10.40 -0.86
CA ARG A 7 13.68 9.01 -1.11
C ARG A 7 13.23 8.28 0.14
N VAL A 8 13.90 8.49 1.28
CA VAL A 8 13.50 7.88 2.56
C VAL A 8 12.14 8.42 3.02
N LEU A 9 11.90 9.72 2.89
CA LEU A 9 10.63 10.34 3.25
C LEU A 9 9.49 9.85 2.34
N GLU A 10 9.72 9.73 1.04
CA GLU A 10 8.76 9.18 0.08
C GLU A 10 8.35 7.75 0.44
N ILE A 11 9.32 6.88 0.74
CA ILE A 11 9.05 5.50 1.15
C ILE A 11 8.29 5.47 2.50
N ALA A 12 8.69 6.30 3.46
CA ALA A 12 8.01 6.38 4.76
C ALA A 12 6.55 6.88 4.64
N GLU A 13 6.24 7.72 3.66
CA GLU A 13 4.85 8.11 3.36
C GLU A 13 4.05 6.95 2.77
N ILE A 14 4.63 6.21 1.82
CA ILE A 14 3.99 5.03 1.22
C ILE A 14 3.66 3.99 2.28
N VAL A 15 4.61 3.69 3.17
CA VAL A 15 4.42 2.72 4.26
C VAL A 15 3.32 3.17 5.22
N ARG A 16 3.26 4.47 5.55
CA ARG A 16 2.20 5.02 6.41
C ARG A 16 0.82 4.88 5.80
N ASP A 17 0.66 5.16 4.51
CA ASP A 17 -0.63 4.98 3.83
C ASP A 17 -1.02 3.51 3.71
N ALA A 18 -0.05 2.60 3.48
CA ALA A 18 -0.30 1.17 3.47
C ALA A 18 -0.71 0.64 4.85
N ALA A 19 -0.14 1.16 5.94
CA ALA A 19 -0.57 0.82 7.29
C ALA A 19 -2.00 1.34 7.56
N ALA A 20 -2.30 2.59 7.21
CA ALA A 20 -3.64 3.17 7.37
C ALA A 20 -4.71 2.41 6.56
N MET A 21 -4.36 1.90 5.37
CA MET A 21 -5.23 1.02 4.59
C MET A 21 -5.60 -0.26 5.36
N ASN A 22 -4.63 -0.88 6.03
CA ASN A 22 -4.84 -2.10 6.80
C ASN A 22 -5.73 -1.85 8.02
N ASP A 23 -5.46 -0.75 8.75
CA ASP A 23 -6.28 -0.35 9.90
C ASP A 23 -7.73 -0.11 9.49
N ALA A 24 -7.96 0.62 8.40
CA ALA A 24 -9.30 0.84 7.84
C ALA A 24 -10.00 -0.48 7.48
N ALA A 25 -9.29 -1.42 6.87
CA ALA A 25 -9.86 -2.72 6.54
C ALA A 25 -10.21 -3.56 7.78
N LEU A 26 -9.42 -3.48 8.85
CA LEU A 26 -9.72 -4.13 10.13
C LEU A 26 -10.97 -3.54 10.80
N ASP A 27 -11.14 -2.22 10.69
CA ASP A 27 -12.31 -1.49 11.16
C ASP A 27 -13.55 -1.64 10.24
N ARG A 28 -13.41 -2.38 9.14
CA ARG A 28 -14.42 -2.55 8.08
C ARG A 28 -14.79 -1.25 7.36
N ASP A 29 -13.95 -0.24 7.44
CA ASP A 29 -14.01 0.95 6.59
C ASP A 29 -13.33 0.65 5.24
N PHE A 30 -14.04 -0.13 4.41
CA PHE A 30 -13.48 -0.54 3.12
C PHE A 30 -13.42 0.58 2.09
N ASP A 31 -14.19 1.66 2.27
CA ASP A 31 -14.10 2.82 1.39
C ASP A 31 -12.81 3.61 1.67
N GLU A 32 -12.44 3.79 2.94
CA GLU A 32 -11.13 4.35 3.29
C GLU A 32 -9.99 3.42 2.84
N ALA A 33 -10.12 2.10 3.01
CA ALA A 33 -9.11 1.16 2.50
C ALA A 33 -8.93 1.26 0.97
N ARG A 34 -10.02 1.43 0.20
CA ARG A 34 -9.98 1.64 -1.26
C ARG A 34 -9.34 2.97 -1.63
N PHE A 35 -9.63 4.03 -0.89
CA PHE A 35 -8.99 5.32 -1.10
C PHE A 35 -7.48 5.22 -0.86
N ARG A 36 -7.07 4.61 0.27
CA ARG A 36 -5.67 4.45 0.65
C ARG A 36 -4.88 3.59 -0.33
N VAL A 37 -5.42 2.45 -0.78
CA VAL A 37 -4.71 1.62 -1.76
C VAL A 37 -4.48 2.38 -3.06
N ARG A 38 -5.41 3.24 -3.48
CA ARG A 38 -5.24 4.06 -4.69
C ARG A 38 -4.13 5.09 -4.50
N LEU A 39 -4.10 5.75 -3.34
CA LEU A 39 -3.03 6.68 -2.99
C LEU A 39 -1.66 5.99 -2.94
N VAL A 40 -1.59 4.78 -2.40
CA VAL A 40 -0.37 3.95 -2.38
C VAL A 40 0.09 3.62 -3.80
N ILE A 41 -0.81 3.18 -4.69
CA ILE A 41 -0.50 2.91 -6.09
C ILE A 41 0.12 4.14 -6.76
N ASP A 42 -0.54 5.29 -6.67
CA ASP A 42 -0.09 6.52 -7.32
C ASP A 42 1.32 6.93 -6.82
N LYS A 43 1.58 6.80 -5.50
CA LYS A 43 2.90 7.09 -4.92
C LYS A 43 3.98 6.09 -5.35
N LEU A 44 3.65 4.80 -5.42
CA LEU A 44 4.56 3.76 -5.90
C LEU A 44 4.92 3.94 -7.38
N GLU A 45 3.96 4.36 -8.20
CA GLU A 45 4.19 4.69 -9.61
C GLU A 45 5.16 5.87 -9.75
N VAL A 46 4.94 6.95 -8.99
CA VAL A 46 5.86 8.11 -8.97
C VAL A 46 7.27 7.72 -8.50
N ALA A 47 7.37 6.82 -7.52
CA ALA A 47 8.64 6.31 -7.01
C ALA A 47 9.33 5.28 -7.93
N GLY A 48 8.68 4.84 -9.01
CA GLY A 48 9.21 3.82 -9.93
C GLY A 48 9.29 2.42 -9.33
N LEU A 49 8.50 2.12 -8.29
CA LEU A 49 8.51 0.85 -7.56
C LEU A 49 7.56 -0.17 -8.20
N HIS A 50 7.81 -0.54 -9.46
CA HIS A 50 6.88 -1.30 -10.30
C HIS A 50 6.42 -2.64 -9.69
N ALA A 51 7.31 -3.39 -9.04
CA ALA A 51 6.94 -4.65 -8.38
C ALA A 51 5.90 -4.44 -7.27
N ALA A 52 6.05 -3.38 -6.48
CA ALA A 52 5.10 -3.03 -5.43
C ALA A 52 3.79 -2.50 -6.01
N VAL A 53 3.81 -1.80 -7.16
CA VAL A 53 2.59 -1.37 -7.87
C VAL A 53 1.73 -2.58 -8.23
N GLU A 54 2.31 -3.65 -8.78
CA GLU A 54 1.57 -4.87 -9.15
C GLU A 54 0.86 -5.50 -7.95
N VAL A 55 1.54 -5.56 -6.80
CA VAL A 55 0.96 -6.10 -5.56
C VAL A 55 -0.15 -5.17 -5.03
N ALA A 56 0.05 -3.86 -5.04
CA ALA A 56 -0.97 -2.89 -4.62
C ALA A 56 -2.22 -2.91 -5.53
N LEU A 57 -2.04 -3.10 -6.84
CA LEU A 57 -3.15 -3.29 -7.79
C LEU A 57 -3.93 -4.57 -7.48
N ARG A 58 -3.27 -5.64 -7.05
CA ARG A 58 -3.94 -6.86 -6.58
C ARG A 58 -4.79 -6.58 -5.34
N VAL A 59 -4.30 -5.81 -4.37
CA VAL A 59 -5.08 -5.38 -3.21
C VAL A 59 -6.31 -4.59 -3.64
N ALA A 60 -6.15 -3.57 -4.48
CA ALA A 60 -7.25 -2.75 -4.98
C ALA A 60 -8.31 -3.59 -5.71
N SER A 61 -7.87 -4.52 -6.54
CA SER A 61 -8.75 -5.47 -7.24
C SER A 61 -9.55 -6.31 -6.24
N LEU A 62 -8.92 -6.82 -5.17
CA LEU A 62 -9.59 -7.66 -4.17
C LEU A 62 -10.51 -6.87 -3.24
N LEU A 63 -10.18 -5.63 -2.90
CA LEU A 63 -11.11 -4.72 -2.19
C LEU A 63 -12.36 -4.40 -3.02
N GLY A 64 -12.28 -4.49 -4.34
CA GLY A 64 -13.43 -4.35 -5.23
C GLY A 64 -13.96 -2.91 -5.29
N GLN A 65 -15.19 -2.76 -5.80
CA GLN A 65 -15.81 -1.45 -6.03
C GLN A 65 -16.36 -0.86 -4.72
N PRO A 66 -16.51 0.48 -4.63
CA PRO A 66 -17.19 1.12 -3.50
C PRO A 66 -18.56 0.51 -3.21
N GLY A 67 -18.90 0.36 -1.94
CA GLY A 67 -20.16 -0.24 -1.50
C GLY A 67 -20.29 -1.77 -1.70
N THR A 68 -19.23 -2.44 -2.13
CA THR A 68 -19.17 -3.92 -2.19
C THR A 68 -18.35 -4.51 -1.05
N GLU A 69 -18.56 -5.78 -0.73
CA GLU A 69 -17.68 -6.51 0.19
C GLU A 69 -16.37 -6.90 -0.53
N PRO A 70 -15.21 -6.81 0.15
CA PRO A 70 -13.97 -7.33 -0.37
C PRO A 70 -14.05 -8.82 -0.70
N ARG A 71 -13.35 -9.22 -1.76
CA ARG A 71 -13.24 -10.62 -2.17
C ARG A 71 -12.30 -11.39 -1.23
N PRO A 72 -12.50 -12.72 -1.07
CA PRO A 72 -11.56 -13.56 -0.33
C PRO A 72 -10.13 -13.38 -0.81
N GLY A 73 -9.18 -13.36 0.14
CA GLY A 73 -7.76 -13.17 -0.13
C GLY A 73 -7.27 -11.72 -0.08
N TYR A 74 -8.14 -10.72 0.17
CA TYR A 74 -7.69 -9.32 0.30
C TYR A 74 -6.66 -9.15 1.44
N GLY A 75 -6.84 -9.83 2.57
CA GLY A 75 -5.89 -9.78 3.69
C GLY A 75 -4.53 -10.40 3.36
N GLU A 76 -4.51 -11.50 2.58
CA GLU A 76 -3.27 -12.09 2.07
C GLU A 76 -2.54 -11.12 1.14
N ALA A 77 -3.27 -10.45 0.26
CA ALA A 77 -2.69 -9.46 -0.63
C ALA A 77 -2.16 -8.24 0.13
N MET A 78 -2.85 -7.78 1.17
CA MET A 78 -2.39 -6.70 2.05
C MET A 78 -1.11 -7.08 2.78
N LEU A 79 -1.03 -8.30 3.32
CA LEU A 79 0.18 -8.82 3.93
C LEU A 79 1.34 -8.90 2.93
N THR A 80 1.06 -9.36 1.71
CA THR A 80 2.06 -9.42 0.62
C THR A 80 2.58 -8.03 0.29
N LEU A 81 1.71 -7.02 0.25
CA LEU A 81 2.12 -5.63 0.02
C LEU A 81 3.01 -5.13 1.15
N ALA A 82 2.64 -5.39 2.41
CA ALA A 82 3.45 -5.01 3.57
C ALA A 82 4.86 -5.63 3.50
N SER A 83 4.96 -6.95 3.25
CA SER A 83 6.26 -7.61 3.08
C SER A 83 7.08 -7.01 1.93
N THR A 84 6.42 -6.70 0.81
CA THR A 84 7.09 -6.08 -0.34
C THR A 84 7.65 -4.70 0.00
N LEU A 85 6.93 -3.91 0.81
CA LEU A 85 7.39 -2.60 1.26
C LEU A 85 8.52 -2.70 2.30
N ASP A 86 8.49 -3.71 3.18
CA ASP A 86 9.58 -3.98 4.12
C ASP A 86 10.90 -4.28 3.39
N ASP A 87 10.85 -5.11 2.33
CA ASP A 87 12.01 -5.43 1.48
C ASP A 87 12.60 -4.19 0.77
N ILE A 88 11.79 -3.16 0.54
CA ILE A 88 12.22 -1.89 -0.07
C ILE A 88 12.78 -0.93 0.99
N GLY A 89 12.20 -0.94 2.19
CA GLY A 89 12.22 0.20 3.10
C GLY A 89 13.25 0.14 4.22
N PHE A 90 13.67 -1.04 4.68
CA PHE A 90 14.52 -1.12 5.87
C PHE A 90 15.55 -2.24 5.80
N ASP A 91 16.74 -1.91 5.29
CA ASP A 91 17.95 -2.58 5.75
C ASP A 91 18.35 -1.89 7.08
N PRO A 92 18.32 -2.57 8.24
CA PRO A 92 18.78 -1.98 9.48
C PRO A 92 20.28 -1.66 9.34
N LEU A 93 20.64 -0.39 9.51
CA LEU A 93 22.04 0.05 9.62
C LEU A 93 22.76 -0.66 10.77
#